data_AF-A0A961I3U6-F1
#
_entry.id   AF-A0A961I3U6-F1
#
_cell.length_a   1.000
_cell.length_b   1.000
_cell.length_c   1.000
_cell.angle_alpha   90.00
_cell.angle_beta   90.00
_cell.angle_gamma   90.00
#
_symmetry.space_group_name_H-M   'P 1'
#
loop_
_entity.id
_entity.type
_entity.pdbx_description
1 polymer ?
#
loop_
_entity_poly.entity_id
_entity_poly.type
_entity_poly.pdbx_seq_one_letter_code
_entity_poly.pdbx_strand_id
1 'polypeptide(L)'
;IGKRVSVNVNENDILNPDNIKLDPDVRRGQSIRLVYQTPGLIFRIRSVALREGATGEVIPVQPVLPSGQRSNRTLRARIVSTELAVIENE
;
A
#
# COMPACT_ATOMS: atom_id res chain seq x y z
N ILE A 1 13.55 14.15 -8.53
CA ILE A 1 12.84 13.45 -9.61
C ILE A 1 12.10 12.28 -8.97
N GLY A 2 10.82 12.05 -9.30
CA GLY A 2 9.98 10.98 -8.69
C GLY A 2 9.32 11.34 -7.34
N LYS A 3 9.06 12.62 -7.09
CA LYS A 3 8.33 13.09 -5.90
C LYS A 3 7.21 14.03 -6.32
N ARG A 4 6.09 14.01 -5.61
CA ARG A 4 4.96 14.92 -5.87
C ARG A 4 5.11 16.18 -5.02
N VAL A 5 4.80 17.31 -5.64
CA VAL A 5 4.66 18.57 -4.91
C VAL A 5 3.21 18.67 -4.43
N SER A 6 3.01 18.97 -3.15
CA SER A 6 1.67 19.08 -2.55
C SER A 6 0.99 20.42 -2.79
N VAL A 7 1.69 21.37 -3.41
CA VAL A 7 1.24 22.74 -3.69
C VAL A 7 1.52 23.09 -5.15
N ASN A 8 0.77 24.06 -5.68
CA ASN A 8 1.10 24.65 -6.98
C ASN A 8 2.41 25.43 -6.84
N VAL A 9 3.30 25.28 -7.83
CA VAL A 9 4.59 25.97 -7.89
C VAL A 9 4.73 26.65 -9.25
N ASN A 10 5.33 27.83 -9.26
CA ASN A 10 5.62 28.56 -10.49
C ASN A 10 7.05 28.29 -10.95
N GLU A 11 7.36 28.70 -12.18
CA GLU A 11 8.73 28.68 -12.68
C GLU A 11 9.63 29.57 -11.79
N ASN A 12 10.77 29.03 -11.38
CA ASN A 12 11.77 29.63 -10.47
C ASN A 12 11.46 29.57 -8.97
N ASP A 13 10.34 28.98 -8.54
CA ASP A 13 10.09 28.76 -7.12
C ASP A 13 11.05 27.73 -6.53
N ILE A 14 11.65 28.04 -5.37
CA ILE A 14 12.50 27.10 -4.63
C ILE A 14 11.60 26.06 -3.95
N LEU A 15 11.80 24.79 -4.31
CA LEU A 15 11.07 23.68 -3.70
C LEU A 15 11.54 23.44 -2.26
N ASN A 16 10.71 23.83 -1.29
CA ASN A 16 10.92 23.49 0.11
C ASN A 16 10.64 21.99 0.33
N PRO A 17 11.55 21.20 0.97
CA PRO A 17 11.34 19.79 1.29
C PRO A 17 9.99 19.46 1.94
N ASP A 18 9.44 20.37 2.74
CA ASP A 18 8.14 20.19 3.41
C ASP A 18 6.96 20.09 2.43
N ASN A 19 7.11 20.66 1.24
CA ASN A 19 6.11 20.64 0.17
C ASN A 19 6.26 19.43 -0.76
N ILE A 20 7.25 18.58 -0.51
CA ILE A 20 7.58 17.44 -1.35
C ILE A 20 7.11 16.16 -0.65
N LYS A 21 6.05 15.56 -1.18
CA LYS A 21 5.60 14.23 -0.77
C LYS A 21 6.31 13.16 -1.59
N LEU A 22 6.81 12.14 -0.91
CA LEU A 22 7.21 10.90 -1.57
C LEU A 22 5.99 10.30 -2.25
N ASP A 23 6.16 9.85 -3.49
CA ASP A 23 5.10 9.09 -4.13
C ASP A 23 4.86 7.81 -3.33
N PRO A 24 3.59 7.45 -3.07
CA PRO A 24 3.30 6.23 -2.32
C PRO A 24 3.69 5.02 -3.17
N ASP A 25 4.37 4.06 -2.55
CA ASP A 25 4.75 2.79 -3.19
C ASP A 25 3.52 1.96 -3.57
N VAL A 26 2.46 2.07 -2.77
CA VAL A 26 1.17 1.41 -3.00
C VAL A 26 0.08 2.47 -3.07
N ARG A 27 -0.73 2.41 -4.13
CA ARG A 27 -1.87 3.32 -4.34
C ARG A 27 -3.18 2.72 -3.86
N ARG A 28 -4.14 3.57 -3.50
CA ARG A 28 -5.50 3.14 -3.20
C ARG A 28 -6.13 2.48 -4.43
N GLY A 29 -6.75 1.33 -4.23
CA GLY A 29 -7.34 0.51 -5.29
C GLY A 29 -6.34 -0.40 -6.01
N GLN A 30 -5.05 -0.31 -5.72
CA GLN A 30 -4.04 -1.17 -6.30
C GLN A 30 -4.23 -2.62 -5.81
N SER A 31 -4.15 -3.56 -6.75
CA SER A 31 -4.09 -4.99 -6.44
C SER A 31 -2.69 -5.34 -5.94
N ILE A 32 -2.60 -5.94 -4.77
CA ILE A 32 -1.33 -6.37 -4.16
C ILE A 32 -1.44 -7.82 -3.67
N ARG A 33 -0.29 -8.47 -3.50
CA ARG A 33 -0.19 -9.81 -2.90
C ARG A 33 -0.08 -9.66 -1.40
N LEU A 34 -1.03 -10.24 -0.69
CA LEU A 34 -1.04 -10.34 0.75
C LEU A 34 -0.49 -11.70 1.18
N VAL A 35 0.53 -11.67 2.03
CA VAL A 35 1.17 -12.86 2.59
C VAL A 35 0.72 -13.02 4.04
N TYR A 36 0.23 -14.20 4.36
CA TYR A 36 -0.09 -14.61 5.72
C TYR A 36 0.81 -15.79 6.09
N GLN A 37 1.53 -15.67 7.21
CA GLN A 37 2.49 -16.68 7.65
C GLN A 37 2.11 -17.18 9.04
N THR A 38 2.00 -18.50 9.15
CA THR A 38 1.90 -19.22 10.44
C THR A 38 3.00 -20.29 10.49
N PRO A 39 3.35 -20.82 11.67
CA PRO A 39 4.33 -21.90 11.75
C PRO A 39 3.95 -23.07 10.82
N GLY A 40 4.81 -23.34 9.83
CA GLY A 40 4.61 -24.43 8.85
C GLY A 40 3.71 -24.11 7.65
N LEU A 41 3.08 -22.94 7.56
CA LEU A 41 2.20 -22.59 6.43
C LEU A 41 2.41 -21.14 5.96
N ILE A 42 2.47 -20.95 4.64
CA ILE A 42 2.55 -19.64 3.99
C ILE A 42 1.40 -19.54 3.00
N PHE A 43 0.47 -18.64 3.26
CA PHE A 43 -0.64 -18.34 2.36
C PHE A 43 -0.36 -17.06 1.59
N ARG A 44 -0.64 -17.09 0.29
CA ARG A 44 -0.55 -15.93 -0.60
C ARG A 44 -1.91 -15.71 -1.24
N ILE A 45 -2.48 -14.54 -1.00
CA ILE A 45 -3.81 -14.16 -1.49
C ILE A 45 -3.73 -12.81 -2.19
N ARG A 46 -4.58 -12.59 -3.18
CA ARG A 46 -4.74 -11.27 -3.79
C ARG A 46 -5.53 -10.39 -2.84
N SER A 47 -5.19 -9.11 -2.77
CA SER A 47 -5.95 -8.12 -2.02
C SER A 47 -5.91 -6.77 -2.74
N VAL A 48 -6.80 -5.87 -2.33
CA VAL A 48 -6.85 -4.49 -2.82
C VAL A 48 -6.48 -3.57 -1.68
N ALA A 49 -5.55 -2.65 -1.92
CA ALA A 49 -5.19 -1.60 -0.98
C ALA A 49 -6.35 -0.60 -0.82
N LEU A 50 -6.80 -0.36 0.40
CA LEU A 50 -7.87 0.61 0.67
C LEU A 50 -7.34 2.03 0.91
N ARG A 51 -6.03 2.16 1.18
CA ARG A 51 -5.32 3.41 1.38
C ARG A 51 -3.98 3.39 0.63
N GLU A 52 -3.50 4.57 0.28
CA GLU A 52 -2.12 4.75 -0.16
C GLU A 52 -1.15 4.51 1.01
N GLY A 53 0.07 4.10 0.69
CA GLY A 53 1.13 3.96 1.68
C GLY A 53 2.49 3.69 1.06
N ALA A 54 3.53 3.90 1.86
CA ALA A 54 4.91 3.60 1.52
C ALA A 54 5.39 2.28 2.14
N THR A 55 6.50 1.75 1.62
CA THR A 55 7.15 0.55 2.16
C THR A 55 7.45 0.72 3.65
N GLY A 56 7.11 -0.28 4.45
CA GLY A 56 7.21 -0.26 5.91
C GLY A 56 5.95 0.22 6.63
N GLU A 57 5.04 0.95 5.96
CA GLU A 57 3.78 1.39 6.54
C GLU A 57 2.73 0.27 6.60
N VAL A 58 1.81 0.40 7.55
CA VAL A 58 0.67 -0.50 7.70
C VAL A 58 -0.56 0.16 7.10
N ILE A 59 -1.17 -0.50 6.12
CA ILE A 59 -2.37 -0.03 5.43
C ILE A 59 -3.53 -1.03 5.57
N PRO A 60 -4.79 -0.55 5.52
CA PRO A 60 -5.94 -1.42 5.39
C PRO A 60 -5.99 -2.03 3.98
N VAL A 61 -6.22 -3.34 3.91
CA VAL A 61 -6.33 -4.11 2.66
C VAL A 61 -7.58 -4.99 2.70
N GLN A 62 -8.15 -5.25 1.54
CA GLN A 62 -9.34 -6.10 1.39
C GLN A 62 -8.99 -7.33 0.55
N PRO A 63 -9.03 -8.55 1.10
CA PRO A 63 -8.76 -9.77 0.34
C PRO A 63 -9.73 -9.94 -0.83
N VAL A 64 -9.23 -10.51 -1.93
CA VAL A 64 -10.02 -10.95 -3.07
C VAL A 64 -10.18 -12.47 -2.98
N LEU A 65 -11.41 -12.93 -2.93
CA LEU A 65 -11.78 -14.34 -2.86
C LEU A 65 -11.49 -15.03 -4.21
N PRO A 66 -11.37 -16.37 -4.24
CA PRO A 66 -11.18 -17.12 -5.49
C PRO A 66 -12.25 -16.86 -6.55
N SER A 67 -13.47 -16.50 -6.12
CA SER A 67 -14.57 -16.09 -6.99
C SER A 67 -14.35 -14.73 -7.69
N GLY A 68 -13.25 -14.03 -7.40
CA GLY A 68 -12.99 -12.67 -7.86
C GLY A 68 -13.73 -11.59 -7.05
N GLN A 69 -14.61 -11.98 -6.12
CA GLN A 69 -15.31 -11.05 -5.24
C GLN A 69 -14.40 -10.53 -4.14
N ARG A 70 -14.58 -9.27 -3.73
CA ARG A 70 -13.89 -8.71 -2.57
C ARG A 70 -14.52 -9.26 -1.29
N SER A 71 -13.68 -9.69 -0.36
CA SER A 71 -14.12 -10.11 0.97
C SER A 71 -14.67 -8.91 1.74
N ASN A 72 -15.72 -9.09 2.54
CA ASN A 72 -16.20 -8.02 3.43
C ASN A 72 -15.25 -7.72 4.60
N ARG A 73 -14.17 -8.49 4.76
CA ARG A 73 -13.17 -8.28 5.81
C ARG A 73 -12.10 -7.30 5.36
N THR A 74 -11.81 -6.32 6.21
CA THR A 74 -10.62 -5.47 6.09
C THR A 74 -9.55 -6.02 7.02
N LEU A 75 -8.33 -6.15 6.49
CA LEU A 75 -7.16 -6.61 7.24
C LEU A 75 -6.12 -5.49 7.30
N ARG A 76 -5.27 -5.52 8.32
CA ARG A 76 -4.11 -4.62 8.42
C ARG A 76 -2.89 -5.36 7.89
N ALA A 77 -2.17 -4.73 6.96
CA ALA A 77 -1.01 -5.33 6.34
C ALA A 77 0.11 -4.31 6.19
N ARG A 78 1.34 -4.74 6.48
CA ARG A 78 2.56 -3.97 6.32
C ARG A 78 3.07 -4.09 4.89
N ILE A 79 3.29 -2.97 4.22
CA ILE A 79 3.84 -2.92 2.86
C ILE A 79 5.31 -3.35 2.92
N VAL A 80 5.69 -4.34 2.12
CA VAL A 80 7.09 -4.78 1.96
C VAL A 80 7.66 -4.34 0.62
N SER A 81 6.80 -4.19 -0.39
CA SER A 81 7.13 -3.63 -1.71
C SER A 81 5.88 -3.10 -2.38
N THR A 82 6.04 -2.49 -3.56
CA THR A 82 4.95 -1.97 -4.39
C THR A 82 3.86 -2.99 -4.70
N GLU A 83 4.15 -4.30 -4.66
CA GLU A 83 3.18 -5.36 -4.97
C GLU A 83 2.94 -6.35 -3.82
N LEU A 84 3.58 -6.16 -2.67
CA LEU A 84 3.58 -7.17 -1.60
C LEU A 84 3.37 -6.53 -0.24
N ALA A 85 2.42 -7.09 0.50
CA ALA A 85 2.19 -6.76 1.90
C ALA A 85 2.10 -8.05 2.75
N VAL A 86 2.46 -7.94 4.01
CA VAL A 86 2.39 -9.04 4.99
C VAL A 86 1.34 -8.67 6.03
N ILE A 87 0.45 -9.61 6.38
CA ILE A 87 -0.54 -9.41 7.44
C ILE A 87 0.18 -9.10 8.75
N GLU A 88 -0.26 -8.04 9.42
CA GLU A 88 0.13 -7.76 10.79
C GLU A 88 -0.86 -8.48 11.70
N ASN A 89 -0.40 -9.54 12.38
CA ASN A 89 -1.18 -10.20 13.42
C ASN A 89 -1.11 -9.31 14.66
N GLU A 90 -2.27 -8.87 15.17
CA GLU A 90 -2.38 -8.27 16.50
C GLU A 90 -2.12 -9.31 17.60
#